data_AF-A0AAW9QRR7-F1
#
_entry.id   AF-A0AAW9QRR7-F1
#
_cell.length_a   1.000
_cell.length_b   1.000
_cell.length_c   1.000
_cell.angle_alpha   90.00
_cell.angle_beta   90.00
_cell.angle_gamma   90.00
#
_symmetry.space_group_name_H-M   'P 1'
#
loop_
_entity.id
_entity.type
_entity.pdbx_description
1 polymer ?
#
loop_
_entity_poly.entity_id
_entity_poly.type
_entity_poly.pdbx_seq_one_letter_code
_entity_poly.pdbx_strand_id
1 'polypeptide(L)' 'MNDNLKIGDIIKLNDNLAVIVAMAGDCIDDQIVPDEHVALWYGGINQEKDNEVWTVPGEYCHKVETVRVRH' A
#
# COMPACT_ATOMS: atom_id res chain seq x y z
N MET A 1 -4.86 -13.08 6.71
CA MET A 1 -4.70 -12.01 5.70
C MET A 1 -5.47 -12.38 4.45
N ASN A 2 -5.92 -11.42 3.62
CA ASN A 2 -6.35 -11.75 2.26
C ASN A 2 -5.13 -12.34 1.52
N ASP A 3 -5.12 -13.66 1.29
CA ASP A 3 -3.97 -14.45 0.80
C ASP A 3 -3.48 -14.09 -0.63
N ASN A 4 -3.90 -12.96 -1.18
CA ASN A 4 -3.67 -12.58 -2.57
C ASN A 4 -3.14 -11.15 -2.76
N LEU A 5 -2.80 -10.46 -1.66
CA LEU A 5 -2.12 -9.16 -1.69
C LEU A 5 -0.61 -9.38 -1.82
N LYS A 6 0.03 -8.60 -2.69
CA LYS A 6 1.49 -8.59 -2.88
C LYS A 6 2.00 -7.19 -3.14
N ILE A 7 3.30 -6.99 -2.95
CA ILE A 7 4.01 -5.76 -3.32
C ILE A 7 3.74 -5.42 -4.80
N GLY A 8 3.45 -4.15 -5.06
CA GLY A 8 3.09 -3.63 -6.37
C GLY A 8 1.61 -3.75 -6.73
N ASP A 9 0.80 -4.48 -5.94
CA ASP A 9 -0.65 -4.44 -6.13
C ASP A 9 -1.17 -3.03 -5.85
N ILE A 10 -2.10 -2.60 -6.71
CA ILE A 10 -2.86 -1.37 -6.51
C ILE A 10 -4.11 -1.74 -5.73
N ILE A 11 -4.33 -1.07 -4.60
CA ILE A 11 -5.47 -1.29 -3.72
C ILE A 11 -6.29 -0.02 -3.62
N LYS A 12 -7.55 -0.18 -3.20
CA LYS A 12 -8.45 0.91 -2.84
C LYS A 12 -8.70 0.87 -1.34
N LEU A 13 -8.41 1.97 -0.65
CA LEU A 13 -8.70 2.20 0.78
C LEU A 13 -9.45 3.53 0.93
N ASN A 14 -10.68 3.50 1.46
CA ASN A 14 -11.50 4.70 1.69
C ASN A 14 -11.54 5.65 0.48
N ASP A 15 -11.82 5.10 -0.71
CA ASP A 15 -11.85 5.82 -1.99
C ASP A 15 -10.53 6.36 -2.54
N ASN A 16 -9.42 6.16 -1.83
CA ASN A 16 -8.08 6.47 -2.31
C ASN A 16 -7.43 5.24 -2.92
N LEU A 17 -6.67 5.44 -3.99
CA LEU A 17 -5.80 4.43 -4.55
C LEU A 17 -4.44 4.49 -3.86
N ALA A 18 -3.88 3.32 -3.56
CA ALA A 18 -2.53 3.19 -3.05
C ALA A 18 -1.85 1.98 -3.67
N VAL A 19 -0.52 1.94 -3.56
CA VAL A 19 0.31 0.82 -3.99
C VAL A 19 0.86 0.14 -2.74
N ILE A 20 0.80 -1.18 -2.69
CA ILE A 20 1.49 -1.95 -1.65
C ILE A 20 2.99 -1.86 -1.90
N VAL A 21 3.74 -1.36 -0.92
CA VAL A 21 5.20 -1.19 -1.01
C VAL A 21 5.98 -2.13 -0.09
N ALA A 22 5.33 -2.73 0.91
CA ALA A 22 5.91 -3.78 1.74
C ALA A 22 4.82 -4.63 2.43
N MET A 23 5.18 -5.83 2.86
CA MET A 23 4.31 -6.80 3.53
C MET A 23 4.67 -6.93 5.02
N ALA A 24 3.84 -7.61 5.80
CA ALA A 24 4.14 -7.94 7.19
C ALA A 24 5.53 -8.59 7.34
N GLY A 25 6.29 -8.14 8.34
CA GLY A 25 7.65 -8.59 8.60
C GLY A 25 8.75 -7.86 7.81
N ASP A 26 8.40 -7.13 6.75
CA ASP A 26 9.36 -6.28 6.05
C ASP A 26 9.73 -5.04 6.90
N CYS A 27 10.93 -4.51 6.69
CA CYS A 27 11.42 -3.31 7.39
C CYS A 27 11.37 -2.08 6.46
N ILE A 28 10.74 -1.00 6.92
CA ILE A 28 10.71 0.31 6.27
C ILE A 28 11.15 1.35 7.28
N ASP A 29 12.23 2.08 6.99
CA ASP A 29 12.78 3.15 7.84
C ASP A 29 12.91 2.75 9.33
N ASP A 30 13.63 1.65 9.55
CA ASP A 30 13.88 1.04 10.88
C ASP A 30 12.61 0.55 11.63
N GLN A 31 11.46 0.48 10.96
CA GLN A 31 10.22 -0.07 11.51
C GLN A 31 9.77 -1.33 10.77
N ILE A 32 9.35 -2.34 11.54
CA ILE A 32 8.81 -3.58 10.99
C ILE A 32 7.32 -3.39 10.72
N VAL A 33 6.85 -3.77 9.53
CA VAL A 33 5.43 -3.82 9.21
C VAL A 33 4.75 -4.84 10.13
N PRO A 34 3.71 -4.46 10.90
CA PRO A 34 3.05 -5.35 11.83
C PRO A 34 2.47 -6.60 11.16
N ASP A 35 2.29 -7.65 11.96
CA ASP A 35 1.52 -8.81 11.56
C ASP A 35 0.12 -8.37 11.09
N GLU A 36 -0.39 -9.04 10.07
CA GLU A 36 -1.68 -8.75 9.42
C GLU A 36 -1.77 -7.41 8.68
N HIS A 37 -0.73 -6.57 8.72
CA HIS A 37 -0.68 -5.29 8.02
C HIS A 37 0.04 -5.38 6.68
N VAL A 38 -0.21 -4.38 5.83
CA VAL A 38 0.57 -4.07 4.63
C VAL A 38 0.96 -2.60 4.66
N ALA A 39 2.07 -2.26 4.03
CA ALA A 39 2.54 -0.89 3.89
C ALA A 39 2.10 -0.30 2.54
N LEU A 40 1.56 0.91 2.56
CA LEU A 40 0.93 1.56 1.42
C LEU A 40 1.60 2.89 1.08
N TRP A 41 1.77 3.16 -0.21
CA TRP A 41 2.14 4.46 -0.76
C TRP A 41 1.01 5.01 -1.63
N TYR A 42 0.56 6.23 -1.33
CA TYR A 42 -0.60 6.85 -2.01
C TYR A 42 -0.26 7.59 -3.31
N GLY A 43 1.02 7.65 -3.70
CA GLY A 43 1.43 8.28 -4.96
C GLY A 43 1.36 9.81 -4.92
N GLY A 44 2.48 10.46 -4.63
CA GLY A 44 2.65 11.91 -4.75
C GLY A 44 3.70 12.25 -5.79
N ILE A 45 3.28 12.63 -7.01
CA ILE A 45 4.25 13.11 -8.03
C ILE A 45 4.67 14.58 -7.75
N ASN A 46 3.83 15.35 -7.05
CA ASN A 46 4.03 16.81 -6.85
C ASN A 46 3.60 17.32 -5.46
N GLN A 47 3.52 16.46 -4.45
CA GLN A 47 3.18 16.95 -3.11
C GLN A 47 4.48 17.23 -2.35
N GLU A 48 4.66 18.48 -1.90
CA GLU A 48 5.68 18.89 -0.92
C GLU A 48 5.50 18.21 0.44
N LYS A 49 4.50 17.34 0.59
CA LYS A 49 4.29 16.49 1.75
C LYS A 49 5.13 15.23 1.58
N ASP A 50 5.80 14.86 2.65
CA ASP A 50 6.75 13.75 2.73
C ASP A 50 6.22 12.50 2.01
N ASN A 51 7.13 11.73 1.43
CA ASN A 51 6.85 10.42 0.82
C ASN A 51 6.45 9.42 1.92
N GLU A 52 5.28 9.63 2.52
CA GLU A 52 4.81 8.87 3.66
C GLU A 52 4.31 7.50 3.21
N VAL A 53 4.69 6.50 3.99
CA VAL A 53 4.22 5.13 3.87
C VAL A 53 3.37 4.82 5.10
N TRP A 54 2.19 4.27 4.86
CA TRP A 54 1.21 4.00 5.92
C TRP A 54 1.03 2.49 6.06
N THR A 55 1.14 1.96 7.27
CA THR A 55 0.77 0.57 7.53
C THR A 55 -0.71 0.46 7.88
N VAL A 56 -1.44 -0.43 7.21
CA VAL A 56 -2.86 -0.66 7.48
C VAL A 56 -3.16 -2.17 7.53
N PRO A 57 -4.19 -2.59 8.28
CA PRO A 57 -4.66 -3.97 8.24
C PRO A 57 -5.02 -4.40 6.81
N GLY A 58 -4.51 -5.56 6.39
CA GLY A 58 -4.73 -6.09 5.03
C GLY A 58 -6.20 -6.41 4.75
N GLU A 59 -7.03 -6.60 5.78
CA GLU A 59 -8.48 -6.81 5.63
C GLU A 59 -9.22 -5.61 5.03
N TYR A 60 -8.69 -4.39 5.20
CA TYR A 60 -9.28 -3.16 4.64
C TYR A 60 -8.79 -2.86 3.22
N CYS A 61 -7.81 -3.62 2.73
CA CYS A 61 -7.22 -3.42 1.41
C CYS A 61 -8.00 -4.22 0.36
N HIS A 62 -8.70 -3.51 -0.53
CA HIS A 62 -9.38 -4.12 -1.66
C HIS A 62 -8.53 -3.98 -2.92
N LYS A 63 -8.06 -5.11 -3.46
CA LYS A 63 -7.28 -5.14 -4.70
C LYS A 63 -8.08 -4.57 -5.86
N VAL A 64 -7.45 -3.70 -6.64
CA VAL A 64 -8.02 -3.15 -7.87
C VAL A 64 -7.64 -4.07 -9.03
N GLU A 65 -8.64 -4.72 -9.63
CA GLU A 65 -8.42 -5.70 -10.70
C GLU A 65 -8.02 -5.06 -12.04
N THR A 66 -8.36 -3.79 -12.25
CA THR A 66 -8.11 -3.12 -13.53
C THR A 66 -7.65 -1.69 -13.31
N VAL A 67 -6.42 -1.39 -13.71
CA VAL A 67 -5.86 -0.03 -13.69
C VAL A 67 -5.52 0.37 -15.11
N ARG A 68 -5.97 1.56 -15.52
CA ARG A 68 -5.64 2.14 -16.83
C ARG A 68 -4.38 3.00 -16.68
N VAL A 69 -3.28 2.53 -17.23
CA VAL A 69 -2.02 3.28 -17.28
C VAL A 69 -2.06 4.25 -18.47
N ARG A 70 -1.60 5.48 -18.25
CA ARG A 70 -1.40 6.50 -19.29
C ARG A 70 0.02 7.04 -19.16
N HIS A 71 0.67 7.30 -20.30
CA HIS A 71 2.01 7.88 -20.39
C HIS A 71 1.90 9.34 -20.80
#